data_AF-A0A6N7BCY1-F1
#
_entry.id   AF-A0A6N7BCY1-F1
#
_cell.length_a   1.000
_cell.length_b   1.000
_cell.length_c   1.000
_cell.angle_alpha   90.00
_cell.angle_beta   90.00
_cell.angle_gamma   90.00
#
_symmetry.space_group_name_H-M   'P 1'
#
loop_
_entity.id
_entity.type
_entity.pdbx_description
1 polymer ?
#
loop_
_entity_poly.entity_id
_entity_poly.type
_entity_poly.pdbx_seq_one_letter_code
_entity_poly.pdbx_strand_id
1 'polypeptide(L)' 'MKQTPLRAIKKHCLECSGYEKKQVRECVIKDCVLFPYRFGSNPNRKGCTIKKNAASTTSFEKVDSYVSV' A
#
# COMPACT_ATOMS: atom_id res chain seq x y z
N MET A 1 -10.18 -8.73 -3.72
CA MET A 1 -8.86 -8.96 -3.08
C MET A 1 -8.75 -8.02 -1.90
N LYS A 2 -8.37 -8.53 -0.72
CA LYS A 2 -8.30 -7.73 0.51
C LYS A 2 -7.31 -6.56 0.38
N GLN A 3 -7.78 -5.33 0.57
CA GLN A 3 -6.97 -4.13 0.38
C GLN A 3 -6.19 -3.86 1.67
N THR A 4 -4.87 -4.05 1.64
CA THR A 4 -4.01 -3.66 2.75
C THR A 4 -3.53 -2.22 2.56
N PRO A 5 -3.22 -1.47 3.63
CA PRO A 5 -2.71 -0.11 3.52
C PRO A 5 -1.50 0.00 2.58
N LEU A 6 -0.58 -0.96 2.65
CA LEU A 6 0.58 -1.03 1.74
C LEU A 6 0.19 -1.24 0.27
N ARG A 7 -0.88 -2.00 -0.01
CA ARG A 7 -1.40 -2.14 -1.38
C ARG A 7 -2.12 -0.88 -1.85
N ALA A 8 -2.81 -0.17 -0.97
CA ALA A 8 -3.42 1.12 -1.28
C ALA A 8 -2.35 2.16 -1.63
N ILE A 9 -1.29 2.27 -0.82
CA ILE A 9 -0.16 3.16 -1.08
C ILE A 9 0.51 2.81 -2.41
N LYS A 10 0.77 1.53 -2.68
CA LYS A 10 1.35 1.11 -3.97
C LYS A 10 0.46 1.47 -5.16
N LYS A 11 -0.86 1.34 -5.03
CA LYS A 11 -1.82 1.74 -6.07
C LYS A 11 -1.78 3.26 -6.28
N HIS A 12 -1.76 4.03 -5.20
CA HIS A 12 -1.65 5.48 -5.28
C HIS A 12 -0.35 5.94 -5.95
N CYS A 13 0.79 5.30 -5.64
CA CYS A 13 2.06 5.59 -6.32
C CYS A 13 1.99 5.27 -7.83
N LEU A 14 1.26 4.21 -8.22
CA LEU A 14 1.02 3.90 -9.64
C LEU A 14 0.18 4.98 -10.31
N GLU A 15 -0.92 5.40 -9.68
CA GLU A 15 -1.79 6.48 -10.18
C GLU A 15 -1.02 7.79 -10.34
N CYS A 16 -0.25 8.19 -9.32
CA CYS A 16 0.62 9.37 -9.34
C CYS A 16 1.67 9.33 -10.46
N SER A 17 2.15 8.13 -10.81
CA SER A 17 3.18 7.93 -11.84
C SER A 17 2.60 7.63 -13.24
N GLY A 18 1.32 7.91 -13.47
CA GLY A 18 0.67 7.67 -14.77
C GLY A 18 0.53 6.18 -15.12
N TYR A 19 0.36 5.32 -14.11
CA TYR A 19 0.31 3.86 -14.19
C TYR A 19 1.60 3.19 -14.69
N GLU A 20 2.70 3.93 -14.78
CA GLU A 20 3.98 3.39 -15.20
C GLU A 20 4.81 2.88 -14.01
N LYS A 21 5.04 1.56 -13.97
CA LYS A 21 5.84 0.92 -12.91
C LYS A 21 7.30 1.39 -12.88
N LYS A 22 7.83 1.80 -14.03
CA LYS A 22 9.20 2.29 -14.17
C LYS A 22 9.37 3.62 -13.43
N GLN A 23 8.44 4.54 -13.63
CA GLN A 23 8.37 5.83 -12.95
C GLN A 23 8.27 5.68 -11.41
N VAL A 24 7.54 4.69 -10.90
CA VAL A 24 7.50 4.42 -9.45
C VAL A 24 8.88 3.99 -8.91
N ARG A 25 9.67 3.25 -9.71
CA ARG A 25 11.03 2.83 -9.32
C ARG A 25 12.02 3.98 -9.39
N GLU A 26 11.92 4.76 -10.46
CA GLU A 26 12.79 5.89 -10.80
C GLU A 26 12.26 7.24 -10.27
N CYS A 27 11.32 7.19 -9.32
CA CYS A 27 10.70 8.39 -8.75
C CYS A 27 11.77 9.30 -8.13
N VAL A 28 11.83 10.53 -8.63
CA VAL A 28 12.83 11.53 -8.23
C VAL A 28 12.45 12.24 -6.92
N ILE A 29 11.17 12.19 -6.55
CA ILE A 29 10.61 12.87 -5.37
C ILE A 29 10.92 12.06 -4.11
N LYS A 30 12.16 12.17 -3.62
CA LYS A 30 12.64 11.50 -2.40
C LYS A 30 12.02 12.06 -1.12
N ASP A 31 11.55 13.30 -1.16
CA ASP A 31 10.92 13.98 -0.02
C ASP A 31 9.45 13.58 0.20
N CYS A 32 8.91 12.70 -0.64
CA CYS A 32 7.55 12.21 -0.48
C CYS A 32 7.44 11.30 0.76
N VAL A 33 6.44 11.57 1.63
CA VAL A 33 6.14 10.74 2.82
C VAL A 33 5.86 9.28 2.45
N LEU A 34 5.34 9.03 1.24
CA LEU A 34 5.04 7.69 0.73
C LEU A 34 6.24 7.02 0.04
N PHE A 35 7.33 7.74 -0.23
CA PHE A 35 8.53 7.23 -0.88
C PHE A 35 9.07 5.91 -0.27
N PRO A 36 9.21 5.77 1.06
CA PRO A 36 9.65 4.51 1.66
C PRO A 36 8.67 3.33 1.45
N TYR A 37 7.38 3.61 1.22
CA TYR A 37 6.32 2.61 1.11
C TYR A 37 5.92 2.30 -0.33
N ARG A 38 6.48 3.01 -1.33
CA ARG A 38 6.09 2.94 -2.75
C ARG A 38 6.10 1.54 -3.36
N PHE A 39 6.91 0.62 -2.82
CA PHE A 39 6.97 -0.77 -3.27
C PHE A 39 5.92 -1.69 -2.63
N GLY A 40 5.08 -1.17 -1.74
CA GLY A 40 4.13 -1.96 -0.95
C GLY A 40 4.82 -2.78 0.14
N SER A 41 5.97 -2.30 0.62
CA SER A 41 6.75 -2.91 1.70
C SER A 41 7.00 -1.86 2.79
N ASN A 42 6.91 -2.26 4.05
CA ASN A 42 7.19 -1.38 5.18
C ASN A 42 8.66 -1.57 5.63
N PRO A 43 9.55 -0.58 5.48
CA PRO A 43 10.95 -0.69 5.89
C PRO A 43 11.13 -0.83 7.40
N ASN A 44 10.17 -0.37 8.21
CA ASN A 44 10.19 -0.50 9.66
C ASN A 44 9.71 -1.88 10.15
N ARG A 45 9.31 -2.77 9.23
CA ARG A 45 8.91 -4.15 9.56
C ARG A 45 10.12 -5.11 9.58
N LYS A 46 11.30 -4.63 9.95
CA LYS A 46 12.48 -5.47 10.23
C LYS A 46 12.32 -6.08 11.62
N GLY A 47 12.12 -7.40 11.72
CA GLY A 47 12.24 -8.12 12.99
C GLY A 47 11.07 -9.01 13.43
N CYS A 48 9.89 -8.91 12.83
CA CYS A 48 8.76 -9.77 13.23
C CYS A 48 8.56 -10.94 12.24
N THR A 49 9.34 -12.00 12.39
CA THR A 49 9.07 -13.32 11.80
C THR A 49 7.92 -14.01 12.53
N ILE A 50 6.75 -13.37 12.62
CA ILE A 50 5.56 -14.06 13.14
C ILE A 50 5.18 -15.12 12.11
N LYS A 51 5.32 -16.40 12.49
CA LYS A 51 4.79 -17.56 11.75
C LYS A 51 3.32 -17.26 11.47
N LYS A 52 2.92 -17.24 10.20
CA LYS A 52 1.53 -16.93 9.81
C LYS A 52 0.61 -18.04 10.32
N ASN A 53 -0.18 -17.77 11.36
CA ASN A 53 -1.43 -18.50 11.57
C ASN A 53 -2.53 -17.76 10.79
N ALA A 54 -3.26 -18.50 9.96
CA ALA A 54 -4.09 -18.02 8.84
C ALA A 54 -5.35 -17.19 9.19
N ALA A 55 -5.49 -16.68 10.41
CA ALA A 55 -6.78 -16.26 10.97
C ALA A 55 -6.85 -14.79 11.45
N SER A 56 -6.25 -13.81 10.75
CA SER A 56 -6.11 -12.45 11.31
C SER A 56 -6.87 -11.31 10.62
N THR A 57 -7.86 -11.53 9.74
CA THR A 57 -8.70 -10.39 9.30
C THR A 57 -10.14 -10.72 8.99
N THR A 58 -11.00 -10.45 9.96
CA THR A 58 -12.44 -10.32 9.78
C THR A 58 -12.91 -9.16 10.66
N SER A 59 -12.56 -7.90 10.34
CA SER A 59 -12.98 -6.81 11.25
C SER A 59 -13.18 -5.40 10.68
N PHE A 60 -13.02 -5.07 9.38
CA PHE A 60 -13.14 -3.62 9.04
C PHE A 60 -13.81 -3.19 7.72
N GLU A 61 -14.06 -4.04 6.72
CA GLU A 61 -14.60 -3.54 5.42
C GLU A 61 -16.14 -3.52 5.35
N LYS A 62 -16.84 -2.90 6.32
CA LYS A 62 -18.29 -2.62 6.20
C LYS A 62 -18.63 -1.13 6.08
N VAL A 63 -17.66 -0.27 5.80
CA VAL A 63 -17.82 1.19 5.67
C VAL A 63 -16.96 1.54 4.45
N ASP A 64 -17.47 1.72 3.23
CA ASP A 64 -18.21 2.89 2.76
C ASP A 64 -19.03 2.57 1.49
N SER A 65 -20.34 2.33 1.63
CA SER A 65 -21.29 2.14 0.54
C SER A 65 -21.93 3.45 0.05
N TYR A 66 -21.29 4.61 0.21
CA TYR A 66 -21.92 5.90 -0.15
C TYR A 66 -20.91 6.90 -0.68
N VAL A 67 -20.58 6.81 -1.98
CA VAL A 67 -20.57 7.97 -2.89
C VAL A 67 -20.82 7.44 -4.31
N SER A 68 -22.08 7.36 -4.68
CA SER A 68 -22.51 7.54 -6.06
C SER A 68 -23.15 8.93 -6.13
N VAL A 69 -22.48 9.86 -6.80
CA VAL A 69 -23.05 11.08 -7.38
C VAL A 69 -22.50 11.22 -8.79
#